data_AF-A0A227J399-F1
#
_entry.id   AF-A0A227J399-F1
#
_cell.length_a   1.000
_cell.length_b   1.000
_cell.length_c   1.000
_cell.angle_alpha   90.00
_cell.angle_beta   90.00
_cell.angle_gamma   90.00
#
_symmetry.space_group_name_H-M   'P 1'
#
loop_
_entity.id
_entity.type
_entity.pdbx_description
1 polymer ?
#
loop_
_entity_poly.entity_id
_entity_poly.type
_entity_poly.pdbx_seq_one_letter_code
_entity_poly.pdbx_strand_id
1 'polypeptide(L)' 'MDILSARKEDLAAVYALENKLFGEHSYPQFFIRQAYDCWGESLLVAKEGEAVAGYVLLTTSNV' A
#
# COMPACT_ATOMS: atom_id res chain seq x y z
N MET A 1 8.57 -13.98 -5.45
CA MET A 1 8.23 -12.88 -4.53
C MET A 1 9.01 -11.68 -5.01
N ASP A 2 8.31 -10.70 -5.57
CA ASP A 2 8.92 -9.51 -6.17
C ASP A 2 8.53 -8.27 -5.36
N ILE A 3 9.45 -7.30 -5.25
CA ILE A 3 9.17 -6.01 -4.61
C ILE A 3 9.20 -4.96 -5.71
N LEU A 4 8.08 -4.28 -5.90
CA LEU A 4 7.86 -3.35 -7.00
C LEU A 4 7.18 -2.08 -6.47
N SER A 5 7.33 -0.96 -7.17
CA SER A 5 6.48 0.21 -6.93
C SER A 5 5.02 -0.16 -7.14
N ALA A 6 4.15 0.31 -6.24
CA ALA A 6 2.73 0.09 -6.36
C ALA A 6 2.20 0.71 -7.66
N ARG A 7 1.22 0.04 -8.27
CA ARG A 7 0.39 0.60 -9.34
C ARG A 7 -0.98 0.94 -8.77
N LYS A 8 -1.72 1.80 -9.48
CA LYS A 8 -3.10 2.17 -9.08
C LYS A 8 -4.03 0.96 -8.89
N GLU A 9 -3.82 -0.11 -9.66
CA GLU A 9 -4.55 -1.38 -9.55
C GLU A 9 -4.26 -2.15 -8.25
N ASP A 10 -3.10 -1.93 -7.62
CA ASP A 10 -2.70 -2.61 -6.38
C ASP A 10 -3.40 -2.03 -5.14
N LEU A 11 -3.92 -0.80 -5.21
CA LEU A 11 -4.48 -0.08 -4.05
C LEU A 11 -5.66 -0.81 -3.40
N ALA A 12 -6.49 -1.46 -4.21
CA ALA A 12 -7.61 -2.26 -3.70
C ALA A 12 -7.11 -3.48 -2.92
N ALA A 13 -6.04 -4.14 -3.39
CA ALA A 13 -5.44 -5.28 -2.72
C ALA A 13 -4.72 -4.86 -1.43
N VAL A 14 -4.04 -3.70 -1.43
CA VAL A 14 -3.44 -3.10 -0.24
C VAL A 14 -4.50 -2.81 0.83
N TYR A 15 -5.61 -2.17 0.46
CA TYR A 15 -6.70 -1.89 1.39
C TYR A 15 -7.37 -3.16 1.95
N ALA A 16 -7.56 -4.18 1.09
CA ALA A 16 -8.09 -5.47 1.53
C ALA A 16 -7.14 -6.18 2.51
N LEU A 17 -5.82 -6.11 2.27
CA LEU A 17 -4.81 -6.64 3.16
C LEU A 17 -4.82 -5.93 4.52
N GLU A 18 -4.87 -4.59 4.52
CA GLU A 18 -5.00 -3.76 5.72
C GLU A 18 -6.22 -4.15 6.57
N ASN A 19 -7.40 -4.24 5.95
CA ASN A 19 -8.62 -4.63 6.65
C ASN A 19 -8.55 -6.06 7.20
N LYS A 20 -7.94 -6.99 6.46
CA LYS A 20 -7.76 -8.37 6.89
C LYS A 20 -6.86 -8.48 8.13
N LEU A 21 -5.83 -7.65 8.23
CA LEU A 21 -4.84 -7.71 9.31
C LEU A 21 -5.23 -6.86 10.52
N PHE A 22 -5.85 -5.70 10.31
CA PHE A 22 -6.10 -4.71 11.36
C PHE A 22 -7.58 -4.40 11.63
N GLY A 23 -8.50 -4.85 10.77
CA GLY A 23 -9.94 -4.68 10.96
C GLY A 23 -10.34 -3.21 11.18
N GLU A 24 -10.95 -2.93 12.33
CA GLU A 24 -11.39 -1.57 12.72
C GLU A 24 -10.24 -0.57 12.90
N HIS A 25 -9.00 -1.05 13.04
CA HIS A 25 -7.81 -0.20 13.14
C HIS A 25 -7.09 -0.01 11.81
N SER A 26 -7.63 -0.55 10.72
CA SER A 26 -7.06 -0.38 9.38
C SER A 26 -7.15 1.07 8.90
N TYR A 27 -6.21 1.46 8.04
CA TYR A 27 -6.34 2.74 7.36
C TYR A 27 -7.56 2.77 6.44
N PRO A 28 -8.29 3.89 6.38
CA PRO A 28 -9.40 4.01 5.45
C PRO A 28 -8.89 4.01 4.00
N GLN A 29 -9.72 3.52 3.06
CA GLN A 29 -9.32 3.36 1.65
C GLN A 29 -8.81 4.66 1.02
N PHE A 30 -9.40 5.81 1.39
CA PHE A 30 -8.98 7.10 0.87
C PHE A 30 -7.56 7.49 1.32
N PHE A 31 -7.09 7.05 2.49
CA PHE A 31 -5.74 7.32 2.96
C PHE A 31 -4.71 6.63 2.06
N ILE A 32 -4.92 5.35 1.73
CA ILE A 32 -4.04 4.60 0.84
C ILE A 32 -3.98 5.24 -0.55
N ARG A 33 -5.12 5.74 -1.04
CA ARG A 33 -5.18 6.50 -2.30
C ARG A 33 -4.38 7.81 -2.22
N GLN A 34 -4.58 8.60 -1.18
CA GLN A 34 -3.84 9.84 -0.97
C GLN A 34 -2.35 9.60 -0.83
N ALA A 35 -1.97 8.55 -0.11
CA ALA A 35 -0.57 8.17 0.05
C ALA A 35 0.09 7.80 -1.28
N TYR A 36 -0.61 7.06 -2.14
CA TYR A 36 -0.16 6.79 -3.51
C TYR A 36 -0.03 8.06 -4.34
N ASP A 37 -1.02 8.96 -4.27
CA ASP A 37 -1.00 10.21 -5.05
C ASP A 37 0.12 11.16 -4.59
N CYS A 38 0.48 11.17 -3.29
CA CYS A 38 1.55 12.00 -2.74
C CYS A 38 2.95 11.38 -2.83
N TRP A 39 3.05 10.04 -2.69
CA TRP A 39 4.33 9.34 -2.48
C TRP A 39 4.42 8.05 -3.30
N GLY A 40 3.84 8.00 -4.50
CA GLY A 40 3.69 6.77 -5.30
C GLY A 40 5.00 6.00 -5.55
N GLU A 41 6.13 6.68 -5.74
CA GLU A 41 7.45 6.03 -5.90
C GLU A 41 7.95 5.37 -4.60
N SER A 42 7.47 5.85 -3.45
CA SER A 42 7.82 5.43 -2.10
C SER A 42 6.79 4.46 -1.50
N LEU A 43 5.74 4.10 -2.25
CA LEU A 43 4.82 3.02 -1.92
C LEU A 43 5.23 1.76 -2.67
N LEU A 44 5.80 0.79 -1.97
CA LEU A 44 6.22 -0.49 -2.55
C LEU A 44 5.25 -1.60 -2.14
N VAL A 45 5.03 -2.55 -3.04
CA VAL A 45 4.25 -3.77 -2.80
C VAL A 45 5.13 -5.00 -2.96
N ALA A 46 4.97 -5.96 -2.05
CA ALA A 46 5.51 -7.31 -2.19
C ALA A 46 4.45 -8.17 -2.89
N LYS A 47 4.81 -8.75 -4.04
CA LYS A 47 3.92 -9.58 -4.85
C LYS A 47 4.36 -11.04 -4.89
N GLU A 48 3.40 -11.94 -4.71
CA GLU A 48 3.54 -13.36 -5.02
C GLU A 48 2.59 -13.69 -6.19
N GLY A 49 3.13 -13.65 -7.41
CA GLY A 49 2.30 -13.60 -8.62
C GLY A 49 1.51 -12.30 -8.69
N GLU A 50 0.19 -12.39 -8.86
CA GLU A 50 -0.72 -11.23 -8.85
C GLU A 50 -1.17 -10.82 -7.44
N ALA A 51 -0.86 -11.63 -6.41
CA ALA A 51 -1.30 -11.36 -5.05
C ALA A 51 -0.36 -10.39 -4.33
N VAL A 52 -0.92 -9.34 -3.72
CA VAL A 52 -0.19 -8.46 -2.81
C VAL A 52 -0.08 -9.14 -1.45
N ALA A 53 1.14 -9.53 -1.08
CA ALA A 53 1.45 -10.18 0.19
C ALA A 53 1.82 -9.17 1.29
N GLY A 54 2.22 -7.96 0.90
CA GLY A 54 2.64 -6.91 1.82
C GLY A 54 2.85 -5.59 1.10
N TYR A 55 2.97 -4.51 1.86
CA TYR A 55 3.33 -3.20 1.32
C TYR A 55 4.17 -2.41 2.34
N VAL A 56 4.90 -1.41 1.85
CA VAL A 56 5.56 -0.41 2.69
C VAL A 56 5.30 0.97 2.12
N LEU A 57 4.89 1.90 3.00
CA LEU A 57 4.72 3.31 2.68
C LEU A 57 5.83 4.09 3.35
N LEU A 58 6.66 4.76 2.55
CA LEU A 58 7.75 5.61 3.03
C LEU A 58 7.42 7.07 2.72
N THR A 59 7.70 7.95 3.68
CA THR A 59 7.64 9.40 3.47
C THR A 59 8.80 10.06 4.21
N THR A 60 9.43 11.04 3.58
CA THR A 60 10.47 11.85 4.22
C THR A 60 9.82 12.93 5.05
N SER A 61 10.27 13.09 6.29
CA SER A 61 9.89 14.24 7.11
C SER A 61 11.01 15.26 7.11
N ASN A 62 10.69 16.54 6.96
CA ASN A 62 11.67 17.65 6.93
C ASN A 62 11.89 18.28 8.32
N VAL A 63 11.66 17.53 9.40
CA VAL A 63 11.93 17.98 10.79
C VAL A 63 13.40 17.87 11.13
#